data_AF-A0A354M6Y2-F1
#
_entry.id   AF-A0A354M6Y2-F1
#
_cell.length_a   1.000
_cell.length_b   1.000
_cell.length_c   1.000
_cell.angle_alpha   90.00
_cell.angle_beta   90.00
_cell.angle_gamma   90.00
#
_symmetry.space_group_name_H-M   'P 1'
#
loop_
_entity.id
_entity.type
_entity.pdbx_description
1 polymer ?
#
loop_
_entity_poly.entity_id
_entity_poly.type
_entity_poly.pdbx_seq_one_letter_code
_entity_poly.pdbx_strand_id
1 'polypeptide(L)'
;MGNQIAPQQKPYDGFVTVSLFDVSGVVTDPYAFCFTEGENTVTLKVNSSELVLSEINISGIENVKSYNEVENEYREKGYKSADAQGIVIEAENAVLKNSRSIISKSDNSAWLSPNDPMKRVINYIGNTNWQNTNEEITWKFHVEKPGLYNFGFIYNQDQIQNGFAYRSLKIDGVTPFKEAENLRFSHCNSWKLYEFADSERAYDIYLSEGDHILSLKVTLGETANVYKDIREILSGLRELYLSVIMITGESPDPNRDYNLYEQIDGFEEKLKYYNSRLDKAADELKKISGQKTNSQISVLVNTNRVVANMIKNIYKAEDYISDFYSNYSSLSSSLSNMNVMPLSLDRILITPAGAKAEYAKPAFFTRLSYNFKRFFASFVDGYDKTDSEKDEGESIVLWVNWGRDQAMALNSLINTSFVPKTGINVHVELTSASIINGMLTGNAPDVALNLSRTEPVNFALRGAVRNLEEFEDFQSVKERFASTATVPYEYKNGTYALPETQSFYIMFYRRDIFERLGLSVPETWDEFLATSTVLRMSNMETWVPYVQITSSTTVNTGIGGLNMFASVYQQNGGSFYNEDK
;
A
#
# COMPACT_ATOMS: atom_id res chain seq x y z
N MET A 1 -11.70 -11.85 29.41
CA MET A 1 -12.25 -11.26 28.15
C MET A 1 -11.79 -9.81 28.00
N GLY A 2 -10.57 -9.65 27.50
CA GLY A 2 -9.85 -8.37 27.34
C GLY A 2 -10.08 -7.68 25.98
N ASN A 3 -9.04 -7.01 25.49
CA ASN A 3 -9.03 -6.30 24.21
C ASN A 3 -9.38 -7.21 23.02
N GLN A 4 -10.15 -6.72 22.05
CA GLN A 4 -10.41 -7.43 20.80
C GLN A 4 -9.20 -7.39 19.87
N ILE A 5 -9.00 -8.49 19.13
CA ILE A 5 -7.94 -8.66 18.13
C ILE A 5 -8.61 -9.02 16.81
N ALA A 6 -8.10 -8.46 15.70
CA ALA A 6 -8.65 -8.71 14.37
C ALA A 6 -8.68 -10.21 14.08
N PRO A 7 -9.81 -10.76 13.61
CA PRO A 7 -9.92 -12.19 13.37
C PRO A 7 -8.94 -12.63 12.28
N GLN A 8 -8.45 -13.87 12.39
CA GLN A 8 -7.61 -14.46 11.36
C GLN A 8 -8.38 -14.54 10.04
N GLN A 9 -7.76 -14.06 8.96
CA GLN A 9 -8.31 -14.18 7.61
C GLN A 9 -8.02 -15.57 7.05
N LYS A 10 -9.03 -16.19 6.44
CA LYS A 10 -8.92 -17.48 5.73
C LYS A 10 -9.17 -17.27 4.24
N PRO A 11 -8.52 -18.05 3.36
CA PRO A 11 -8.88 -18.09 1.95
C PRO A 11 -10.38 -18.37 1.77
N TYR A 12 -10.97 -17.79 0.73
CA TYR A 12 -12.35 -18.08 0.37
C TYR A 12 -12.40 -19.34 -0.49
N ASP A 13 -13.16 -20.35 -0.05
CA ASP A 13 -13.22 -21.68 -0.67
C ASP A 13 -14.26 -21.77 -1.81
N GLY A 14 -14.53 -20.66 -2.51
CA GLY A 14 -15.54 -20.59 -3.57
C GLY A 14 -15.07 -19.84 -4.81
N PHE A 15 -15.82 -19.98 -5.91
CA PHE A 15 -15.57 -19.21 -7.12
C PHE A 15 -15.96 -17.74 -6.93
N VAL A 16 -15.18 -16.86 -7.54
CA VAL A 16 -15.45 -15.43 -7.63
C VAL A 16 -15.59 -15.06 -9.10
N THR A 17 -16.63 -14.28 -9.42
CA THR A 17 -16.85 -13.77 -10.77
C THR A 17 -16.18 -12.42 -10.89
N VAL A 18 -15.33 -12.26 -11.91
CA VAL A 18 -14.61 -11.01 -12.18
C VAL A 18 -14.61 -10.73 -13.67
N SER A 19 -14.97 -9.51 -14.05
CA SER A 19 -14.77 -9.03 -15.43
C SER A 19 -13.29 -8.75 -15.64
N LEU A 20 -12.73 -9.02 -16.82
CA LEU A 20 -11.33 -8.68 -17.10
C LEU A 20 -11.11 -7.17 -16.95
N PHE A 21 -10.09 -6.75 -16.20
CA PHE A 21 -9.89 -5.35 -15.82
C PHE A 21 -8.41 -4.96 -15.83
N ASP A 22 -8.15 -3.65 -15.87
CA ASP A 22 -6.81 -3.10 -15.69
C ASP A 22 -6.37 -3.18 -14.23
N VAL A 23 -5.35 -4.00 -13.96
CA VAL A 23 -4.78 -4.19 -12.62
C VAL A 23 -4.27 -2.87 -12.03
N SER A 24 -3.84 -1.92 -12.86
CA SER A 24 -3.43 -0.60 -12.36
C SER A 24 -4.61 0.28 -11.92
N GLY A 25 -5.83 -0.04 -12.35
CA GLY A 25 -7.06 0.67 -12.03
C GLY A 25 -7.23 2.01 -12.75
N VAL A 26 -6.39 2.29 -13.77
CA VAL A 26 -6.45 3.52 -14.56
C VAL A 26 -7.55 3.43 -15.60
N VAL A 27 -7.68 2.27 -16.25
CA VAL A 27 -8.87 1.97 -17.07
C VAL A 27 -9.92 1.42 -16.12
N THR A 28 -10.95 2.22 -15.86
CA THR A 28 -12.01 1.89 -14.88
C THR A 28 -13.04 0.92 -15.43
N ASP A 29 -13.21 0.87 -16.75
CA ASP A 29 -14.12 -0.04 -17.43
C ASP A 29 -13.48 -1.42 -17.66
N PRO A 30 -14.27 -2.50 -17.66
CA PRO A 30 -13.79 -3.82 -18.07
C PRO A 30 -13.20 -3.81 -19.49
N TYR A 31 -12.23 -4.69 -19.74
CA TYR A 31 -11.70 -4.88 -21.08
C TYR A 31 -12.76 -5.41 -22.03
N ALA A 32 -12.91 -4.71 -23.15
CA ALA A 32 -13.76 -5.12 -24.26
C ALA A 32 -12.91 -5.74 -25.37
N PHE A 33 -13.45 -6.79 -25.99
CA PHE A 33 -12.81 -7.50 -27.11
C PHE A 33 -13.71 -7.41 -28.34
N CYS A 34 -13.10 -7.11 -29.48
CA CYS A 34 -13.79 -7.16 -30.77
C CYS A 34 -13.69 -8.59 -31.33
N PHE A 35 -14.78 -9.34 -31.24
CA PHE A 35 -14.89 -10.66 -31.85
C PHE A 35 -15.47 -10.55 -33.26
N THR A 36 -14.89 -11.25 -34.22
CA THR A 36 -15.42 -11.34 -35.59
C THR A 36 -16.42 -12.48 -35.70
N GLU A 37 -17.28 -12.46 -36.73
CA GLU A 37 -18.13 -13.60 -37.05
C GLU A 37 -17.27 -14.86 -37.28
N GLY A 38 -17.72 -16.01 -36.73
CA GLY A 38 -17.04 -17.29 -36.85
C GLY A 38 -16.22 -17.67 -35.61
N GLU A 39 -15.19 -18.48 -35.82
CA GLU A 39 -14.35 -19.00 -34.75
C GLU A 39 -13.37 -17.93 -34.24
N ASN A 40 -13.40 -17.70 -32.92
CA ASN A 40 -12.49 -16.81 -32.23
C ASN A 40 -11.68 -17.63 -31.22
N THR A 41 -10.39 -17.32 -31.06
CA THR A 41 -9.52 -17.99 -30.08
C THR A 41 -9.18 -17.04 -28.95
N VAL A 42 -9.47 -17.45 -27.70
CA VAL A 42 -9.08 -16.74 -26.48
C VAL A 42 -8.03 -17.57 -25.74
N THR A 43 -6.86 -16.99 -25.46
CA THR A 43 -5.78 -17.66 -24.72
C THR A 43 -5.58 -17.00 -23.35
N LEU A 44 -5.68 -17.79 -22.29
CA LEU A 44 -5.35 -17.36 -20.93
C LEU A 44 -3.98 -17.93 -20.54
N LYS A 45 -3.02 -17.05 -20.23
CA LYS A 45 -1.69 -17.43 -19.78
C LYS A 45 -1.53 -17.13 -18.30
N VAL A 46 -1.31 -18.15 -17.49
CA VAL A 46 -1.02 -18.02 -16.06
C VAL A 46 0.48 -17.80 -15.89
N ASN A 47 0.88 -16.61 -15.46
CA ASN A 47 2.30 -16.26 -15.28
C ASN A 47 2.88 -16.75 -13.94
N SER A 48 2.02 -16.91 -12.93
CA SER A 48 2.41 -17.36 -11.58
C SER A 48 1.21 -17.98 -10.87
N SER A 49 1.46 -18.96 -10.00
CA SER A 49 0.47 -19.67 -9.18
C SER A 49 -0.46 -20.58 -9.98
N GLU A 50 -1.31 -21.32 -9.27
CA GLU A 50 -2.36 -22.17 -9.84
C GLU A 50 -3.65 -21.36 -10.03
N LEU A 51 -4.37 -21.65 -11.11
CA LEU A 51 -5.69 -21.07 -11.40
C LEU A 51 -6.70 -22.20 -11.57
N VAL A 52 -7.80 -22.13 -10.84
CA VAL A 52 -8.97 -22.97 -11.06
C VAL A 52 -10.04 -22.14 -11.77
N LEU A 53 -10.35 -22.51 -13.01
CA LEU A 53 -11.34 -21.82 -13.83
C LEU A 53 -12.65 -22.61 -13.82
N SER A 54 -13.74 -21.96 -13.39
CA SER A 54 -15.09 -22.56 -13.48
C SER A 54 -15.70 -22.35 -14.87
N GLU A 55 -15.83 -21.09 -15.28
CA GLU A 55 -16.49 -20.70 -16.52
C GLU A 55 -15.90 -19.40 -17.07
N ILE A 56 -16.08 -19.18 -18.38
CA ILE A 56 -15.80 -17.92 -19.05
C ILE A 56 -17.12 -17.44 -19.65
N ASN A 57 -17.62 -16.30 -19.18
CA ASN A 57 -18.79 -15.66 -19.74
C ASN A 57 -18.37 -14.56 -20.72
N ILE A 58 -18.91 -14.61 -21.94
CA ILE A 58 -18.77 -13.54 -22.93
C ILE A 58 -20.12 -12.85 -23.00
N SER A 59 -20.15 -11.57 -22.63
CA SER A 59 -21.35 -10.74 -22.67
C SER A 59 -21.11 -9.50 -23.52
N GLY A 60 -22.20 -8.84 -23.91
CA GLY A 60 -22.11 -7.49 -24.46
C GLY A 60 -21.56 -6.51 -23.41
N ILE A 61 -21.06 -5.37 -23.88
CA ILE A 61 -20.69 -4.26 -22.98
C ILE A 61 -21.97 -3.78 -22.30
N GLU A 62 -22.02 -3.87 -20.97
CA GLU A 62 -23.13 -3.34 -20.20
C GLU A 62 -23.06 -1.81 -20.19
N ASN A 63 -24.05 -1.17 -20.81
CA ASN A 63 -24.23 0.28 -20.67
C ASN A 63 -25.02 0.55 -19.39
N VAL A 64 -24.31 0.96 -18.35
CA VAL A 64 -24.91 1.36 -17.08
C VAL A 64 -25.71 2.65 -17.29
N LYS A 65 -27.02 2.59 -17.02
CA LYS A 65 -27.93 3.73 -17.14
C LYS A 65 -27.62 4.80 -16.10
N SER A 66 -27.91 6.06 -16.42
CA SER A 66 -27.88 7.14 -15.43
C SER A 66 -28.99 6.95 -14.38
N TYR A 67 -28.81 7.53 -13.19
CA TYR A 67 -29.84 7.48 -12.16
C TYR A 67 -31.15 8.11 -12.64
N ASN A 68 -31.09 9.15 -13.47
CA ASN A 68 -32.28 9.79 -14.04
C ASN A 68 -33.12 8.81 -14.88
N GLU A 69 -32.48 7.95 -15.67
CA GLU A 69 -33.17 6.92 -16.46
C GLU A 69 -33.76 5.84 -15.55
N VAL A 70 -32.97 5.37 -14.57
CA VAL A 70 -33.40 4.34 -13.61
C VAL A 70 -34.57 4.82 -12.75
N GLU A 71 -34.53 6.06 -12.27
CA GLU A 71 -35.59 6.66 -11.46
C GLU A 71 -36.90 6.80 -12.26
N ASN A 72 -36.83 7.16 -13.55
CA ASN A 72 -38.00 7.18 -14.41
C ASN A 72 -38.61 5.77 -14.55
N GLU A 73 -37.78 4.73 -14.72
CA GLU A 73 -38.25 3.35 -14.73
C GLU A 73 -38.90 2.93 -13.41
N TYR A 74 -38.33 3.37 -12.28
CA TYR A 74 -38.93 3.13 -10.96
C TYR A 74 -40.30 3.81 -10.83
N ARG A 75 -40.46 5.03 -11.34
CA ARG A 75 -41.75 5.75 -11.37
C ARG A 75 -42.77 5.04 -12.26
N GLU A 76 -42.37 4.59 -13.45
CA GLU A 76 -43.23 3.84 -14.37
C GLU A 76 -43.69 2.50 -13.79
N LYS A 77 -42.79 1.79 -13.10
CA LYS A 77 -43.10 0.54 -12.39
C LYS A 77 -43.85 0.75 -11.08
N GLY A 78 -44.03 2.00 -10.65
CA GLY A 78 -44.74 2.37 -9.43
C GLY A 78 -44.02 1.96 -8.15
N TYR A 79 -42.69 1.85 -8.15
CA TYR A 79 -41.89 1.55 -6.97
C TYR A 79 -42.01 2.69 -5.94
N LYS A 80 -42.06 2.31 -4.66
CA LYS A 80 -42.24 3.23 -3.53
C LYS A 80 -41.20 2.96 -2.47
N SER A 81 -41.04 3.92 -1.56
CA SER A 81 -40.26 3.73 -0.34
C SER A 81 -40.73 2.48 0.41
N ALA A 82 -39.78 1.72 0.96
CA ALA A 82 -40.08 0.53 1.73
C ALA A 82 -40.74 0.89 3.08
N ASP A 83 -41.73 0.09 3.50
CA ASP A 83 -42.36 0.22 4.82
C ASP A 83 -41.59 -0.59 5.89
N ALA A 84 -40.29 -0.33 6.01
CA ALA A 84 -39.37 -1.10 6.87
C ALA A 84 -38.55 -0.20 7.79
N GLN A 85 -37.89 -0.78 8.79
CA GLN A 85 -36.86 -0.07 9.55
C GLN A 85 -35.57 0.02 8.73
N GLY A 86 -34.71 1.00 9.06
CA GLY A 86 -33.39 1.09 8.47
C GLY A 86 -32.49 -0.07 8.91
N ILE A 87 -31.63 -0.53 8.01
CA ILE A 87 -30.65 -1.57 8.25
C ILE A 87 -29.30 -0.90 8.55
N VAL A 88 -28.62 -1.39 9.59
CA VAL A 88 -27.27 -0.93 9.96
C VAL A 88 -26.32 -2.12 9.88
N ILE A 89 -25.23 -1.96 9.13
CA ILE A 89 -24.16 -2.94 9.03
C ILE A 89 -22.90 -2.33 9.64
N GLU A 90 -22.32 -2.98 10.63
CA GLU A 90 -20.99 -2.63 11.13
C GLU A 90 -19.95 -3.02 10.06
N ALA A 91 -19.12 -2.07 9.65
CA ALA A 91 -18.27 -2.22 8.48
C ALA A 91 -17.12 -3.23 8.70
N GLU A 92 -16.70 -3.46 9.94
CA GLU A 92 -15.76 -4.53 10.28
C GLU A 92 -16.32 -5.94 10.02
N ASN A 93 -17.64 -6.10 9.92
CA ASN A 93 -18.32 -7.37 9.61
C ASN A 93 -18.33 -7.68 8.10
N ALA A 94 -17.20 -7.43 7.45
CA ALA A 94 -16.99 -7.78 6.04
C ALA A 94 -17.01 -9.31 5.86
N VAL A 95 -17.75 -9.79 4.86
CA VAL A 95 -17.85 -11.22 4.53
C VAL A 95 -16.78 -11.66 3.54
N LEU A 96 -16.34 -10.77 2.64
CA LEU A 96 -15.28 -11.02 1.66
C LEU A 96 -14.40 -9.79 1.48
N LYS A 97 -13.11 -10.03 1.24
CA LYS A 97 -12.08 -9.04 0.95
C LYS A 97 -11.14 -9.65 -0.07
N ASN A 98 -10.79 -8.92 -1.11
CA ASN A 98 -9.89 -9.42 -2.16
C ASN A 98 -8.39 -9.17 -1.88
N SER A 99 -8.07 -8.57 -0.74
CA SER A 99 -6.70 -8.35 -0.29
C SER A 99 -6.52 -8.70 1.19
N ARG A 100 -5.41 -9.38 1.51
CA ARG A 100 -5.04 -9.74 2.89
C ARG A 100 -4.61 -8.52 3.73
N SER A 101 -4.22 -7.41 3.09
CA SER A 101 -3.87 -6.17 3.80
C SER A 101 -5.07 -5.58 4.56
N ILE A 102 -6.28 -5.80 4.04
CA ILE A 102 -7.51 -5.23 4.59
C ILE A 102 -7.85 -5.96 5.90
N ILE A 103 -7.51 -5.30 7.01
CA ILE A 103 -7.83 -5.73 8.37
C ILE A 103 -8.71 -4.70 9.06
N SER A 104 -9.65 -5.19 9.86
CA SER A 104 -10.46 -4.34 10.72
C SER A 104 -9.58 -3.79 11.85
N LYS A 105 -9.89 -2.56 12.27
CA LYS A 105 -9.12 -1.77 13.23
C LYS A 105 -10.04 -1.30 14.35
N SER A 106 -9.40 -0.75 15.38
CA SER A 106 -10.05 -0.23 16.57
C SER A 106 -9.71 1.25 16.75
N ASP A 107 -10.70 2.06 17.05
CA ASP A 107 -10.54 3.43 17.52
C ASP A 107 -11.40 3.63 18.78
N ASN A 108 -10.79 4.17 19.83
CA ASN A 108 -11.42 4.35 21.14
C ASN A 108 -12.25 5.64 21.20
N SER A 109 -12.94 5.97 20.12
CA SER A 109 -13.76 7.15 19.95
C SER A 109 -15.21 6.80 20.26
N ALA A 110 -15.89 7.61 21.08
CA ALA A 110 -17.31 7.45 21.39
C ALA A 110 -18.25 7.63 20.17
N TRP A 111 -17.68 7.94 19.00
CA TRP A 111 -18.40 8.20 17.75
C TRP A 111 -18.66 6.92 16.93
N LEU A 112 -17.94 5.85 17.26
CA LEU A 112 -17.93 4.60 16.50
C LEU A 112 -18.82 3.55 17.13
N SER A 113 -19.22 2.58 16.33
CA SER A 113 -19.96 1.41 16.78
C SER A 113 -19.21 0.15 16.33
N PRO A 114 -18.99 -0.81 17.23
CA PRO A 114 -19.14 -0.72 18.68
C PRO A 114 -18.12 0.23 19.33
N ASN A 115 -18.35 0.64 20.58
CA ASN A 115 -17.36 1.37 21.38
C ASN A 115 -17.35 0.90 22.83
N ASP A 116 -16.16 0.89 23.45
CA ASP A 116 -15.96 0.60 24.87
C ASP A 116 -14.91 1.58 25.45
N PRO A 117 -15.21 2.30 26.54
CA PRO A 117 -14.28 3.28 27.12
C PRO A 117 -13.12 2.66 27.89
N MET A 118 -13.16 1.36 28.19
CA MET A 118 -12.14 0.63 28.93
C MET A 118 -11.37 -0.33 28.02
N LYS A 119 -12.06 -0.97 27.06
CA LYS A 119 -11.47 -1.98 26.20
C LYS A 119 -11.30 -1.50 24.77
N ARG A 120 -10.25 -1.97 24.10
CA ARG A 120 -10.08 -1.82 22.67
C ARG A 120 -11.03 -2.76 21.94
N VAL A 121 -11.99 -2.19 21.20
CA VAL A 121 -12.94 -2.93 20.36
C VAL A 121 -12.70 -2.62 18.89
N ILE A 122 -12.87 -3.62 18.03
CA ILE A 122 -12.83 -3.43 16.58
C ILE A 122 -14.13 -2.77 16.16
N ASN A 123 -14.03 -1.69 15.40
CA ASN A 123 -15.19 -0.86 15.08
C ASN A 123 -15.06 -0.05 13.78
N TYR A 124 -14.04 -0.35 12.99
CA TYR A 124 -13.99 0.14 11.62
C TYR A 124 -13.09 -0.72 10.75
N ILE A 125 -13.17 -0.53 9.44
CA ILE A 125 -12.29 -1.16 8.46
C ILE A 125 -11.71 -0.11 7.51
N GLY A 126 -10.47 -0.32 7.06
CA GLY A 126 -9.82 0.53 6.07
C GLY A 126 -8.76 1.50 6.61
N ASN A 127 -8.74 2.71 6.06
CA ASN A 127 -7.63 3.67 6.05
C ASN A 127 -6.51 3.20 5.08
N THR A 128 -5.24 3.33 5.44
CA THR A 128 -4.07 2.95 4.62
C THR A 128 -3.99 1.47 4.23
N ASN A 129 -4.84 0.60 4.79
CA ASN A 129 -4.90 -0.81 4.40
C ASN A 129 -6.04 -1.14 3.42
N TRP A 130 -6.84 -0.14 3.03
CA TRP A 130 -7.86 -0.21 1.99
C TRP A 130 -7.80 1.07 1.15
N GLN A 131 -6.88 1.07 0.19
CA GLN A 131 -6.47 2.26 -0.55
C GLN A 131 -6.03 2.00 -1.99
N ASN A 132 -5.63 0.77 -2.33
CA ASN A 132 -5.11 0.48 -3.66
C ASN A 132 -6.27 0.23 -4.61
N THR A 133 -6.14 0.66 -5.86
CA THR A 133 -7.16 0.43 -6.88
C THR A 133 -7.53 -1.06 -6.99
N ASN A 134 -8.79 -1.31 -7.31
CA ASN A 134 -9.38 -2.65 -7.37
C ASN A 134 -9.50 -3.39 -6.03
N GLU A 135 -9.00 -2.87 -4.90
CA GLU A 135 -9.30 -3.45 -3.58
C GLU A 135 -10.80 -3.34 -3.29
N GLU A 136 -11.41 -4.43 -2.84
CA GLU A 136 -12.86 -4.55 -2.68
C GLU A 136 -13.21 -5.22 -1.36
N ILE A 137 -14.26 -4.70 -0.73
CA ILE A 137 -14.86 -5.26 0.48
C ILE A 137 -16.34 -5.54 0.20
N THR A 138 -16.81 -6.70 0.64
CA THR A 138 -18.20 -7.14 0.48
C THR A 138 -18.87 -7.36 1.83
N TRP A 139 -20.13 -6.96 1.94
CA TRP A 139 -21.01 -7.17 3.08
C TRP A 139 -22.30 -7.86 2.63
N LYS A 140 -22.94 -8.58 3.56
CA LYS A 140 -24.27 -9.17 3.39
C LYS A 140 -25.27 -8.43 4.25
N PHE A 141 -26.50 -8.30 3.74
CA PHE A 141 -27.61 -7.75 4.50
C PHE A 141 -28.93 -8.36 4.03
N HIS A 142 -29.97 -8.23 4.85
CA HIS A 142 -31.29 -8.80 4.60
C HIS A 142 -32.33 -7.70 4.52
N VAL A 143 -33.19 -7.75 3.49
CA VAL A 143 -34.27 -6.80 3.26
C VAL A 143 -35.60 -7.46 3.60
N GLU A 144 -36.27 -6.96 4.64
CA GLU A 144 -37.54 -7.52 5.12
C GLU A 144 -38.74 -7.17 4.23
N LYS A 145 -38.73 -5.99 3.61
CA LYS A 145 -39.81 -5.56 2.71
C LYS A 145 -39.22 -4.94 1.45
N PRO A 146 -39.71 -5.30 0.27
CA PRO A 146 -39.21 -4.75 -0.98
C PRO A 146 -39.58 -3.26 -1.08
N GLY A 147 -38.72 -2.48 -1.71
CA GLY A 147 -38.98 -1.05 -1.93
C GLY A 147 -37.72 -0.26 -2.27
N LEU A 148 -37.87 1.06 -2.32
CA LEU A 148 -36.78 1.99 -2.54
C LEU A 148 -36.06 2.29 -1.22
N TYR A 149 -34.73 2.19 -1.25
CA TYR A 149 -33.83 2.46 -0.14
C TYR A 149 -32.71 3.43 -0.55
N ASN A 150 -32.29 4.29 0.36
CA ASN A 150 -31.10 5.12 0.25
C ASN A 150 -29.94 4.54 1.07
N PHE A 151 -28.72 4.80 0.63
CA PHE A 151 -27.49 4.31 1.26
C PHE A 151 -26.71 5.48 1.88
N GLY A 152 -26.26 5.28 3.12
CA GLY A 152 -25.37 6.17 3.84
C GLY A 152 -24.17 5.43 4.41
N PHE A 153 -23.07 6.14 4.61
CA PHE A 153 -21.82 5.56 5.10
C PHE A 153 -21.21 6.44 6.19
N ILE A 154 -20.93 5.88 7.37
CA ILE A 154 -20.16 6.58 8.40
C ILE A 154 -18.68 6.36 8.10
N TYR A 155 -17.99 7.43 7.74
CA TYR A 155 -16.62 7.33 7.22
C TYR A 155 -15.68 8.39 7.79
N ASN A 156 -14.39 8.10 7.65
CA ASN A 156 -13.30 9.04 7.87
C ASN A 156 -12.30 8.98 6.71
N GLN A 157 -11.91 10.15 6.20
CA GLN A 157 -10.92 10.34 5.15
C GLN A 157 -9.97 11.46 5.57
N ASP A 158 -8.95 11.12 6.35
CA ASP A 158 -7.98 12.07 6.91
C ASP A 158 -6.67 12.13 6.12
N GLN A 159 -6.53 11.32 5.08
CA GLN A 159 -5.27 11.13 4.34
C GLN A 159 -5.15 12.04 3.11
N ILE A 160 -6.24 12.26 2.35
CA ILE A 160 -6.19 13.05 1.10
C ILE A 160 -6.68 14.47 1.39
N GLN A 161 -5.75 15.34 1.79
CA GLN A 161 -6.06 16.73 2.07
C GLN A 161 -6.69 17.45 0.87
N ASN A 162 -7.81 18.13 1.10
CA ASN A 162 -8.55 18.89 0.07
C ASN A 162 -8.85 18.07 -1.20
N GLY A 163 -9.01 16.75 -1.06
CA GLY A 163 -9.36 15.84 -2.14
C GLY A 163 -10.41 14.83 -1.71
N PHE A 164 -10.49 13.76 -2.49
CA PHE A 164 -11.56 12.76 -2.38
C PHE A 164 -10.98 11.36 -2.51
N ALA A 165 -11.52 10.43 -1.73
CA ALA A 165 -11.38 9.01 -2.00
C ALA A 165 -12.62 8.52 -2.75
N TYR A 166 -12.43 7.74 -3.81
CA TYR A 166 -13.54 7.24 -4.63
C TYR A 166 -13.80 5.75 -4.39
N ARG A 167 -15.07 5.36 -4.42
CA ARG A 167 -15.50 3.95 -4.42
C ARG A 167 -16.55 3.73 -5.50
N SER A 168 -16.51 2.57 -6.16
CA SER A 168 -17.64 2.07 -6.96
C SER A 168 -18.49 1.13 -6.10
N LEU A 169 -19.79 1.36 -6.07
CA LEU A 169 -20.80 0.58 -5.37
C LEU A 169 -21.42 -0.45 -6.32
N LYS A 170 -21.52 -1.69 -5.85
CA LYS A 170 -22.36 -2.72 -6.47
C LYS A 170 -23.31 -3.33 -5.47
N ILE A 171 -24.53 -3.60 -5.92
CA ILE A 171 -25.54 -4.39 -5.23
C ILE A 171 -25.74 -5.67 -6.03
N ASP A 172 -25.62 -6.84 -5.38
CA ASP A 172 -25.73 -8.16 -6.03
C ASP A 172 -24.79 -8.34 -7.24
N GLY A 173 -23.60 -7.75 -7.15
CA GLY A 173 -22.57 -7.80 -8.20
C GLY A 173 -22.77 -6.81 -9.36
N VAL A 174 -23.90 -6.09 -9.38
CA VAL A 174 -24.30 -5.15 -10.45
C VAL A 174 -24.15 -3.71 -9.99
N THR A 175 -23.66 -2.84 -10.87
CA THR A 175 -23.62 -1.39 -10.64
C THR A 175 -25.04 -0.83 -10.83
N PRO A 176 -25.68 -0.24 -9.80
CA PRO A 176 -27.09 0.17 -9.88
C PRO A 176 -27.39 1.21 -10.98
N PHE A 177 -26.50 2.19 -11.13
CA PHE A 177 -26.55 3.28 -12.13
C PHE A 177 -25.19 3.99 -12.18
N LYS A 178 -24.97 4.86 -13.17
CA LYS A 178 -23.66 5.46 -13.49
C LYS A 178 -23.01 6.18 -12.31
N GLU A 179 -23.80 6.88 -11.52
CA GLU A 179 -23.36 7.63 -10.34
C GLU A 179 -22.84 6.72 -9.22
N ALA A 180 -23.26 5.44 -9.20
CA ALA A 180 -22.73 4.43 -8.28
C ALA A 180 -21.30 3.99 -8.62
N GLU A 181 -20.77 4.32 -9.80
CA GLU A 181 -19.36 4.05 -10.13
C GLU A 181 -18.40 4.98 -9.38
N ASN A 182 -18.88 6.12 -8.85
CA ASN A 182 -18.04 7.22 -8.39
C ASN A 182 -18.52 7.84 -7.06
N LEU A 183 -18.73 7.03 -6.02
CA LEU A 183 -19.02 7.56 -4.68
C LEU A 183 -17.84 8.39 -4.19
N ARG A 184 -18.09 9.67 -3.89
CA ARG A 184 -17.07 10.68 -3.62
C ARG A 184 -16.96 11.01 -2.13
N PHE A 185 -15.97 10.45 -1.45
CA PHE A 185 -15.71 10.67 -0.03
C PHE A 185 -14.72 11.82 0.18
N SER A 186 -15.20 12.97 0.65
CA SER A 186 -14.37 14.16 0.88
C SER A 186 -13.51 14.05 2.12
N HIS A 187 -12.37 14.73 2.11
CA HIS A 187 -11.52 14.90 3.28
C HIS A 187 -12.32 15.29 4.55
N CYS A 188 -11.98 14.68 5.69
CA CYS A 188 -12.43 15.07 7.01
C CYS A 188 -11.46 14.59 8.09
N ASN A 189 -11.32 15.39 9.16
CA ASN A 189 -10.51 15.03 10.33
C ASN A 189 -11.34 14.32 11.43
N SER A 190 -12.60 14.00 11.12
CA SER A 190 -13.53 13.35 12.05
C SER A 190 -14.53 12.52 11.26
N TRP A 191 -15.05 11.48 11.91
CA TRP A 191 -16.12 10.65 11.39
C TRP A 191 -17.37 11.45 11.02
N LYS A 192 -17.86 11.26 9.80
CA LYS A 192 -19.05 11.94 9.28
C LYS A 192 -19.91 10.98 8.46
N LEU A 193 -21.17 11.35 8.30
CA LEU A 193 -22.11 10.66 7.42
C LEU A 193 -21.88 11.12 5.97
N TYR A 194 -21.68 10.17 5.07
CA TYR A 194 -21.93 10.31 3.64
C TYR A 194 -23.36 9.91 3.36
N GLU A 195 -24.08 10.69 2.58
CA GLU A 195 -25.40 10.34 2.04
C GLU A 195 -25.24 10.14 0.53
N PHE A 196 -25.78 9.03 -0.01
CA PHE A 196 -25.69 8.76 -1.43
C PHE A 196 -26.74 9.58 -2.18
N ALA A 197 -26.33 10.75 -2.64
CA ALA A 197 -27.17 11.80 -3.20
C ALA A 197 -26.36 12.75 -4.09
N ASP A 198 -27.03 13.54 -4.92
CA ASP A 198 -26.47 14.75 -5.52
C ASP A 198 -26.94 16.02 -4.78
N SER A 199 -26.70 17.19 -5.39
CA SER A 199 -27.12 18.48 -4.88
C SER A 199 -28.63 18.69 -4.84
N GLU A 200 -29.40 17.89 -5.59
CA GLU A 200 -30.84 18.04 -5.74
C GLU A 200 -31.63 16.96 -5.01
N ARG A 201 -31.15 15.71 -4.99
CA ARG A 201 -31.90 14.55 -4.52
C ARG A 201 -31.06 13.34 -4.11
N ALA A 202 -31.69 12.48 -3.30
CA ALA A 202 -31.16 11.19 -2.92
C ALA A 202 -31.17 10.20 -4.09
N TYR A 203 -30.16 9.32 -4.10
CA TYR A 203 -30.07 8.21 -5.04
C TYR A 203 -30.64 6.94 -4.39
N ASP A 204 -31.88 6.63 -4.72
CA ASP A 204 -32.61 5.49 -4.17
C ASP A 204 -32.41 4.24 -5.05
N ILE A 205 -32.21 3.08 -4.43
CA ILE A 205 -32.06 1.79 -5.09
C ILE A 205 -33.26 0.93 -4.71
N TYR A 206 -33.91 0.32 -5.71
CA TYR A 206 -34.93 -0.68 -5.45
C TYR A 206 -34.27 -1.98 -4.99
N LEU A 207 -34.73 -2.51 -3.85
CA LEU A 207 -34.30 -3.79 -3.31
C LEU A 207 -35.51 -4.73 -3.20
N SER A 208 -35.32 -5.98 -3.59
CA SER A 208 -36.29 -7.05 -3.37
C SER A 208 -36.28 -7.51 -1.91
N GLU A 209 -37.27 -8.31 -1.52
CA GLU A 209 -37.23 -9.03 -0.24
C GLU A 209 -36.17 -10.13 -0.30
N GLY A 210 -35.40 -10.30 0.77
CA GLY A 210 -34.41 -11.38 0.90
C GLY A 210 -32.99 -10.92 1.15
N ASP A 211 -32.04 -11.85 0.94
CA ASP A 211 -30.62 -11.61 1.15
C ASP A 211 -29.98 -10.91 -0.05
N HIS A 212 -29.19 -9.88 0.25
CA HIS A 212 -28.48 -9.07 -0.71
C HIS A 212 -26.99 -8.95 -0.34
N ILE A 213 -26.16 -8.67 -1.33
CA ILE A 213 -24.76 -8.29 -1.12
C ILE A 213 -24.51 -6.85 -1.55
N LEU A 214 -23.71 -6.15 -0.77
CA LEU A 214 -23.15 -4.85 -1.13
C LEU A 214 -21.63 -4.97 -1.22
N SER A 215 -21.05 -4.36 -2.25
CA SER A 215 -19.59 -4.23 -2.34
C SER A 215 -19.16 -2.82 -2.68
N LEU A 216 -18.04 -2.40 -2.08
CA LEU A 216 -17.36 -1.15 -2.38
C LEU A 216 -15.95 -1.48 -2.88
N LYS A 217 -15.64 -1.05 -4.09
CA LYS A 217 -14.34 -1.23 -4.72
C LYS A 217 -13.62 0.11 -4.88
N VAL A 218 -12.32 0.14 -4.60
CA VAL A 218 -11.48 1.31 -4.83
C VAL A 218 -11.37 1.60 -6.33
N THR A 219 -11.61 2.86 -6.71
CA THR A 219 -11.50 3.35 -8.09
C THR A 219 -10.80 4.71 -8.11
N LEU A 220 -10.21 5.09 -9.24
CA LEU A 220 -9.72 6.46 -9.48
C LEU A 220 -10.84 7.42 -9.88
N GLY A 221 -11.98 6.86 -10.28
CA GLY A 221 -13.14 7.61 -10.69
C GLY A 221 -12.82 8.74 -11.67
N GLU A 222 -13.29 9.94 -11.35
CA GLU A 222 -13.10 11.14 -12.18
C GLU A 222 -11.62 11.51 -12.41
N THR A 223 -10.71 11.07 -11.53
CA THR A 223 -9.28 11.38 -11.63
C THR A 223 -8.51 10.44 -12.57
N ALA A 224 -9.13 9.37 -13.07
CA ALA A 224 -8.50 8.37 -13.94
C ALA A 224 -7.92 8.97 -15.23
N ASN A 225 -8.67 9.85 -15.90
CA ASN A 225 -8.23 10.49 -17.14
C ASN A 225 -7.04 11.43 -16.90
N VAL A 226 -7.12 12.23 -15.83
CA VAL A 226 -6.02 13.11 -15.44
C VAL A 226 -4.77 12.31 -15.08
N TYR A 227 -4.94 11.21 -14.35
CA TYR A 227 -3.84 10.29 -14.02
C TYR A 227 -3.16 9.78 -15.30
N LYS A 228 -3.94 9.34 -16.29
CA LYS A 228 -3.42 8.90 -17.60
C LYS A 228 -2.64 10.01 -18.30
N ASP A 229 -3.19 11.22 -18.34
CA ASP A 229 -2.53 12.38 -18.94
C ASP A 229 -1.20 12.71 -18.25
N ILE A 230 -1.17 12.75 -16.92
CA ILE A 230 0.05 13.00 -16.16
C ILE A 230 1.09 11.90 -16.40
N ARG A 231 0.67 10.64 -16.49
CA ARG A 231 1.57 9.52 -16.79
C ARG A 231 2.21 9.65 -18.17
N GLU A 232 1.45 10.07 -19.19
CA GLU A 232 1.97 10.34 -20.52
C GLU A 232 2.94 11.53 -20.53
N ILE A 233 2.58 12.62 -19.86
CA ILE A 233 3.44 13.80 -19.68
C ILE A 233 4.76 13.39 -19.01
N LEU A 234 4.69 12.64 -17.91
CA LEU A 234 5.88 12.17 -17.19
C LEU A 234 6.78 11.32 -18.07
N SER A 235 6.23 10.40 -18.87
CA SER A 235 7.03 9.63 -19.81
C SER A 235 7.75 10.54 -20.79
N GLY A 236 7.05 11.54 -21.34
CA GLY A 236 7.61 12.52 -22.25
C GLY A 236 8.69 13.41 -21.66
N LEU A 237 8.45 13.94 -20.45
CA LEU A 237 9.43 14.74 -19.71
C LEU A 237 10.68 13.91 -19.36
N ARG A 238 10.51 12.63 -19.03
CA ARG A 238 11.63 11.71 -18.79
C ARG A 238 12.50 11.55 -20.04
N GLU A 239 11.89 11.31 -21.20
CA GLU A 239 12.65 11.17 -22.46
C GLU A 239 13.40 12.46 -22.84
N LEU A 240 12.79 13.63 -22.59
CA LEU A 240 13.47 14.92 -22.75
C LEU A 240 14.65 15.05 -21.79
N TYR A 241 14.45 14.77 -20.50
CA TYR A 241 15.52 14.80 -19.50
C TYR A 241 16.69 13.89 -19.90
N LEU A 242 16.42 12.63 -20.25
CA LEU A 242 17.44 11.67 -20.68
C LEU A 242 18.21 12.18 -21.91
N SER A 243 17.52 12.78 -22.88
CA SER A 243 18.16 13.30 -24.09
C SER A 243 19.07 14.50 -23.79
N VAL A 244 18.72 15.32 -22.80
CA VAL A 244 19.59 16.42 -22.33
C VAL A 244 20.80 15.87 -21.60
N ILE A 245 20.61 15.02 -20.58
CA ILE A 245 21.74 14.55 -19.76
C ILE A 245 22.71 13.66 -20.54
N MET A 246 22.27 12.99 -21.61
CA MET A 246 23.20 12.28 -22.52
C MET A 246 24.19 13.22 -23.21
N ILE A 247 23.85 14.50 -23.38
CA ILE A 247 24.69 15.54 -23.99
C ILE A 247 25.47 16.30 -22.91
N THR A 248 24.81 16.65 -21.81
CA THR A 248 25.33 17.60 -20.81
C THR A 248 25.97 16.94 -19.59
N GLY A 249 25.60 15.70 -19.28
CA GLY A 249 25.68 15.14 -17.93
C GLY A 249 24.58 15.70 -17.02
N GLU A 250 24.46 15.15 -15.80
CA GLU A 250 23.47 15.61 -14.80
C GLU A 250 23.81 16.99 -14.21
N SER A 251 25.06 17.43 -14.33
CA SER A 251 25.56 18.74 -13.88
C SER A 251 26.25 19.47 -15.03
N PRO A 252 25.50 20.15 -15.91
CA PRO A 252 26.06 20.91 -17.03
C PRO A 252 27.04 21.99 -16.57
N ASP A 253 28.09 22.26 -17.35
CA ASP A 253 28.98 23.39 -17.12
C ASP A 253 28.26 24.69 -17.55
N PRO A 254 28.04 25.66 -16.64
CA PRO A 254 27.32 26.90 -16.94
C PRO A 254 28.05 27.81 -17.95
N ASN A 255 29.31 27.53 -18.28
CA ASN A 255 30.09 28.30 -19.24
C ASN A 255 30.15 27.66 -20.63
N ARG A 256 29.50 26.51 -20.82
CA ARG A 256 29.49 25.77 -22.08
C ARG A 256 28.13 25.90 -22.77
N ASP A 257 28.15 26.33 -24.03
CA ASP A 257 26.98 26.23 -24.89
C ASP A 257 26.86 24.81 -25.43
N TYR A 258 25.82 24.09 -25.01
CA TYR A 258 25.53 22.74 -25.45
C TYR A 258 24.65 22.68 -26.70
N ASN A 259 24.09 23.81 -27.13
CA ASN A 259 23.23 23.92 -28.30
C ASN A 259 22.12 22.84 -28.33
N LEU A 260 21.46 22.63 -27.18
CA LEU A 260 20.44 21.58 -26.99
C LEU A 260 19.28 21.68 -27.98
N TYR A 261 18.94 22.91 -28.36
CA TYR A 261 17.89 23.21 -29.34
C TYR A 261 18.11 22.52 -30.69
N GLU A 262 19.37 22.48 -31.17
CA GLU A 262 19.70 21.85 -32.45
C GLU A 262 20.05 20.36 -32.28
N GLN A 263 20.64 19.97 -31.15
CA GLN A 263 21.06 18.60 -30.92
C GLN A 263 19.92 17.64 -30.57
N ILE A 264 18.82 18.15 -30.01
CA ILE A 264 17.66 17.34 -29.63
C ILE A 264 16.52 17.61 -30.61
N ASP A 265 16.17 16.60 -31.40
CA ASP A 265 15.11 16.69 -32.40
C ASP A 265 13.78 17.16 -31.77
N GLY A 266 13.22 18.24 -32.32
CA GLY A 266 11.98 18.85 -31.90
C GLY A 266 11.96 19.33 -30.43
N PHE A 267 13.11 19.71 -29.86
CA PHE A 267 13.21 20.06 -28.43
C PHE A 267 12.19 21.11 -27.97
N GLU A 268 12.15 22.26 -28.63
CA GLU A 268 11.24 23.36 -28.27
C GLU A 268 9.77 22.96 -28.42
N GLU A 269 9.43 22.26 -29.51
CA GLU A 269 8.06 21.82 -29.78
C GLU A 269 7.58 20.77 -28.77
N LYS A 270 8.45 19.84 -28.36
CA LYS A 270 8.17 18.88 -27.29
C LYS A 270 7.95 19.59 -25.95
N LEU A 271 8.79 20.57 -25.59
CA LEU A 271 8.61 21.36 -24.37
C LEU A 271 7.26 22.10 -24.39
N LYS A 272 6.92 22.80 -25.48
CA LYS A 272 5.63 23.50 -25.65
C LYS A 272 4.45 22.53 -25.54
N TYR A 273 4.55 21.36 -26.15
CA TYR A 273 3.53 20.32 -26.10
C TYR A 273 3.25 19.87 -24.66
N TYR A 274 4.28 19.53 -23.89
CA TYR A 274 4.11 19.10 -22.49
C TYR A 274 3.71 20.26 -21.57
N ASN A 275 4.18 21.49 -21.83
CA ASN A 275 3.75 22.69 -21.12
C ASN A 275 2.22 22.88 -21.22
N SER A 276 1.67 22.81 -22.44
CA SER A 276 0.22 22.92 -22.64
C SER A 276 -0.57 21.80 -21.96
N ARG A 277 -0.05 20.56 -21.97
CA ARG A 277 -0.73 19.43 -21.31
C ARG A 277 -0.67 19.50 -19.78
N LEU A 278 0.44 19.98 -19.20
CA LEU A 278 0.54 20.23 -17.77
C LEU A 278 -0.51 21.24 -17.29
N ASP A 279 -0.71 22.30 -18.06
CA ASP A 279 -1.72 23.34 -17.76
C ASP A 279 -3.15 22.77 -17.81
N LYS A 280 -3.48 22.01 -18.86
CA LYS A 280 -4.78 21.32 -18.99
C LYS A 280 -5.04 20.35 -17.84
N ALA A 281 -4.07 19.52 -17.49
CA ALA A 281 -4.18 18.58 -16.38
C ALA A 281 -4.40 19.32 -15.04
N ALA A 282 -3.71 20.44 -14.82
CA ALA A 282 -3.91 21.26 -13.62
C ALA A 282 -5.32 21.85 -13.56
N ASP A 283 -5.86 22.33 -14.69
CA ASP A 283 -7.21 22.88 -14.77
C ASP A 283 -8.30 21.83 -14.58
N GLU A 284 -8.10 20.61 -15.07
CA GLU A 284 -9.01 19.49 -14.82
C GLU A 284 -9.05 19.10 -13.34
N LEU A 285 -7.91 19.04 -12.65
CA LEU A 285 -7.90 18.81 -11.20
C LEU A 285 -8.58 19.93 -10.41
N LYS A 286 -8.46 21.19 -10.84
CA LYS A 286 -9.19 22.30 -10.21
C LYS A 286 -10.71 22.11 -10.35
N LYS A 287 -11.18 21.69 -11.52
CA LYS A 287 -12.61 21.39 -11.76
C LYS A 287 -13.11 20.24 -10.90
N ILE A 288 -12.37 19.12 -10.88
CA ILE A 288 -12.72 17.93 -10.09
C ILE A 288 -12.75 18.28 -8.60
N SER A 289 -11.67 18.86 -8.08
CA SER A 289 -11.56 19.15 -6.64
C SER A 289 -12.50 20.26 -6.16
N GLY A 290 -12.94 21.15 -7.05
CA GLY A 290 -13.64 22.39 -6.69
C GLY A 290 -12.75 23.42 -5.98
N GLN A 291 -11.43 23.15 -5.90
CA GLN A 291 -10.46 23.99 -5.21
C GLN A 291 -9.55 24.71 -6.21
N LYS A 292 -9.12 25.92 -5.87
CA LYS A 292 -8.14 26.67 -6.69
C LYS A 292 -6.75 26.04 -6.67
N THR A 293 -6.40 25.38 -5.56
CA THR A 293 -5.10 24.74 -5.37
C THR A 293 -5.18 23.62 -4.34
N ASN A 294 -4.29 22.64 -4.48
CA ASN A 294 -3.91 21.63 -3.50
C ASN A 294 -2.47 21.19 -3.82
N SER A 295 -1.93 20.19 -3.11
CA SER A 295 -0.56 19.71 -3.34
C SER A 295 -0.34 19.20 -4.77
N GLN A 296 -1.28 18.44 -5.32
CA GLN A 296 -1.20 17.86 -6.67
C GLN A 296 -1.24 18.95 -7.76
N ILE A 297 -2.18 19.90 -7.65
CA ILE A 297 -2.31 21.04 -8.57
C ILE A 297 -1.04 21.90 -8.53
N SER A 298 -0.49 22.13 -7.34
CA SER A 298 0.72 22.95 -7.16
C SER A 298 1.93 22.31 -7.83
N VAL A 299 2.09 20.99 -7.77
CA VAL A 299 3.18 20.26 -8.45
C VAL A 299 3.08 20.41 -9.97
N LEU A 300 1.89 20.28 -10.55
CA LEU A 300 1.67 20.50 -11.99
C LEU A 300 2.01 21.92 -12.41
N VAL A 301 1.51 22.92 -11.67
CA VAL A 301 1.77 24.34 -11.95
C VAL A 301 3.26 24.68 -11.83
N ASN A 302 3.95 24.17 -10.82
CA ASN A 302 5.38 24.38 -10.63
C ASN A 302 6.20 23.72 -11.75
N THR A 303 5.85 22.49 -12.12
CA THR A 303 6.49 21.80 -13.25
C THR A 303 6.27 22.59 -14.54
N ASN A 304 5.03 23.05 -14.77
CA ASN A 304 4.68 23.86 -15.93
C ASN A 304 5.50 25.16 -16.00
N ARG A 305 5.71 25.83 -14.86
CA ARG A 305 6.53 27.04 -14.75
C ARG A 305 7.99 26.78 -15.14
N VAL A 306 8.58 25.66 -14.70
CA VAL A 306 9.96 25.31 -15.06
C VAL A 306 10.08 25.02 -16.55
N VAL A 307 9.17 24.24 -17.12
CA VAL A 307 9.12 23.98 -18.57
C VAL A 307 8.95 25.29 -19.35
N ALA A 308 8.09 26.20 -18.89
CA ALA A 308 7.90 27.52 -19.52
C ALA A 308 9.18 28.38 -19.46
N ASN A 309 9.92 28.32 -18.36
CA ASN A 309 11.21 29.01 -18.24
C ASN A 309 12.26 28.46 -19.21
N MET A 310 12.29 27.13 -19.42
CA MET A 310 13.14 26.52 -20.44
C MET A 310 12.77 26.98 -21.85
N ILE A 311 11.48 27.01 -22.18
CA ILE A 311 11.01 27.52 -23.49
C ILE A 311 11.43 28.99 -23.69
N LYS A 312 11.23 29.83 -22.66
CA LYS A 312 11.61 31.25 -22.72
C LYS A 312 13.11 31.46 -22.91
N ASN A 313 13.93 30.55 -22.38
CA ASN A 313 15.38 30.61 -22.43
C ASN A 313 15.95 29.39 -23.19
N ILE A 314 15.40 29.10 -24.38
CA ILE A 314 15.66 27.83 -25.08
C ILE A 314 17.14 27.55 -25.38
N TYR A 315 17.92 28.59 -25.63
CA TYR A 315 19.38 28.51 -25.87
C TYR A 315 20.22 28.37 -24.58
N LYS A 316 19.56 28.40 -23.41
CA LYS A 316 20.15 28.19 -22.08
C LYS A 316 19.29 27.21 -21.26
N ALA A 317 18.67 26.25 -21.93
CA ALA A 317 17.76 25.32 -21.29
C ALA A 317 18.48 24.41 -20.28
N GLU A 318 19.78 24.18 -20.48
CA GLU A 318 20.68 23.46 -19.58
C GLU A 318 20.74 24.06 -18.17
N ASP A 319 20.60 25.38 -18.03
CA ASP A 319 20.61 26.08 -16.73
C ASP A 319 19.43 25.63 -15.83
N TYR A 320 18.39 25.05 -16.42
CA TYR A 320 17.17 24.63 -15.73
C TYR A 320 17.10 23.11 -15.50
N ILE A 321 18.10 22.32 -15.90
CA ILE A 321 17.98 20.86 -15.90
C ILE A 321 17.79 20.27 -14.50
N SER A 322 18.43 20.86 -13.48
CA SER A 322 18.26 20.47 -12.07
C SER A 322 16.84 20.74 -11.58
N ASP A 323 16.29 21.92 -11.89
CA ASP A 323 14.90 22.27 -11.55
C ASP A 323 13.91 21.38 -12.31
N PHE A 324 14.18 21.08 -13.58
CA PHE A 324 13.38 20.19 -14.40
C PHE A 324 13.32 18.80 -13.78
N TYR A 325 14.47 18.24 -13.40
CA TYR A 325 14.54 16.92 -12.75
C TYR A 325 13.82 16.89 -11.39
N SER A 326 14.00 17.92 -10.58
CA SER A 326 13.33 18.04 -9.27
C SER A 326 11.81 18.10 -9.42
N ASN A 327 11.30 18.86 -10.39
CA ASN A 327 9.87 18.95 -10.67
C ASN A 327 9.32 17.68 -11.34
N TYR A 328 10.08 17.06 -12.24
CA TYR A 328 9.76 15.73 -12.79
C TYR A 328 9.60 14.69 -11.66
N SER A 329 10.55 14.65 -10.73
CA SER A 329 10.52 13.74 -9.58
C SER A 329 9.33 14.01 -8.66
N SER A 330 9.05 15.30 -8.39
CA SER A 330 7.88 15.73 -7.63
C SER A 330 6.57 15.32 -8.31
N LEU A 331 6.48 15.45 -9.63
CA LEU A 331 5.32 15.03 -10.41
C LEU A 331 5.16 13.51 -10.43
N SER A 332 6.26 12.74 -10.50
CA SER A 332 6.24 11.28 -10.39
C SER A 332 5.77 10.80 -9.02
N SER A 333 6.23 11.45 -7.94
CA SER A 333 5.72 11.19 -6.59
C SER A 333 4.24 11.55 -6.45
N SER A 334 3.82 12.69 -7.00
CA SER A 334 2.42 13.11 -7.02
C SER A 334 1.53 12.11 -7.76
N LEU A 335 1.96 11.60 -8.92
CA LEU A 335 1.23 10.56 -9.66
C LEU A 335 1.08 9.30 -8.81
N SER A 336 2.15 8.86 -8.14
CA SER A 336 2.10 7.67 -7.26
C SER A 336 1.06 7.81 -6.16
N ASN A 337 0.94 9.02 -5.57
CA ASN A 337 -0.06 9.32 -4.54
C ASN A 337 -1.48 9.45 -5.10
N MET A 338 -1.65 9.82 -6.37
CA MET A 338 -2.98 9.88 -7.01
C MET A 338 -3.62 8.50 -7.15
N ASN A 339 -2.82 7.42 -7.19
CA ASN A 339 -3.34 6.05 -7.27
C ASN A 339 -3.75 5.46 -5.90
N VAL A 340 -3.71 6.26 -4.84
CA VAL A 340 -3.89 5.84 -3.46
C VAL A 340 -5.13 6.53 -2.88
N MET A 341 -6.18 5.75 -2.61
CA MET A 341 -7.51 6.23 -2.24
C MET A 341 -7.97 5.66 -0.88
N PRO A 342 -7.28 5.96 0.23
CA PRO A 342 -7.63 5.43 1.55
C PRO A 342 -8.97 5.95 2.05
N LEU A 343 -9.75 5.06 2.66
CA LEU A 343 -11.04 5.38 3.29
C LEU A 343 -11.22 4.50 4.53
N SER A 344 -11.63 5.09 5.65
CA SER A 344 -12.07 4.33 6.84
C SER A 344 -13.59 4.29 6.85
N LEU A 345 -14.17 3.13 7.12
CA LEU A 345 -15.61 2.92 7.18
C LEU A 345 -15.98 2.27 8.52
N ASP A 346 -16.93 2.87 9.22
CA ASP A 346 -17.50 2.43 10.52
C ASP A 346 -18.81 1.68 10.29
N ARG A 347 -19.76 2.31 9.59
CA ARG A 347 -21.08 1.73 9.34
C ARG A 347 -21.59 1.98 7.95
N ILE A 348 -22.43 1.07 7.48
CA ILE A 348 -23.27 1.20 6.30
C ILE A 348 -24.72 1.31 6.79
N LEU A 349 -25.41 2.35 6.35
CA LEU A 349 -26.80 2.65 6.70
C LEU A 349 -27.64 2.46 5.44
N ILE A 350 -28.68 1.63 5.51
CA ILE A 350 -29.61 1.41 4.40
C ILE A 350 -31.00 1.77 4.90
N THR A 351 -31.52 2.91 4.49
CA THR A 351 -32.77 3.47 5.02
C THR A 351 -33.83 3.52 3.94
N PRO A 352 -35.12 3.31 4.25
CA PRO A 352 -36.17 3.53 3.26
C PRO A 352 -36.09 4.93 2.63
N ALA A 353 -36.41 5.04 1.34
CA ALA A 353 -36.37 6.31 0.61
C ALA A 353 -37.15 7.42 1.35
N GLY A 354 -36.51 8.58 1.54
CA GLY A 354 -37.07 9.72 2.27
C GLY A 354 -36.96 9.65 3.80
N ALA A 355 -36.55 8.51 4.38
CA ALA A 355 -36.13 8.46 5.78
C ALA A 355 -34.74 9.10 5.93
N LYS A 356 -34.49 9.72 7.09
CA LYS A 356 -33.15 10.27 7.39
C LYS A 356 -32.28 9.19 8.01
N ALA A 357 -31.06 9.07 7.53
CA ALA A 357 -30.04 8.27 8.19
C ALA A 357 -29.76 8.83 9.60
N GLU A 358 -29.98 8.02 10.63
CA GLU A 358 -29.72 8.42 12.01
C GLU A 358 -28.21 8.34 12.32
N TYR A 359 -27.52 9.47 12.25
CA TYR A 359 -26.17 9.64 12.79
C TYR A 359 -26.17 10.74 13.85
N ALA A 360 -26.48 10.38 15.09
CA ALA A 360 -26.47 11.31 16.20
C ALA A 360 -25.05 11.43 16.78
N LYS A 361 -24.48 12.63 16.68
CA LYS A 361 -23.22 12.97 17.37
C LYS A 361 -23.41 12.77 18.87
N PRO A 362 -22.53 12.01 19.58
CA PRO A 362 -22.67 11.84 21.03
C PRO A 362 -22.65 13.20 21.73
N ALA A 363 -23.59 13.41 22.66
CA ALA A 363 -23.73 14.66 23.39
C ALA A 363 -22.42 15.01 24.15
N PHE A 364 -22.16 16.31 24.36
CA PHE A 364 -20.91 16.80 24.96
C PHE A 364 -20.58 16.11 26.29
N PHE A 365 -21.56 15.91 27.16
CA PHE A 365 -21.37 15.26 28.46
C PHE A 365 -21.04 13.77 28.34
N THR A 366 -21.65 13.07 27.38
CA THR A 366 -21.32 11.68 27.07
C THR A 366 -19.85 11.58 26.65
N ARG A 367 -19.40 12.46 25.75
CA ARG A 367 -17.99 12.50 25.31
C ARG A 367 -17.03 12.82 26.47
N LEU A 368 -17.37 13.78 27.32
CA LEU A 368 -16.55 14.15 28.48
C LEU A 368 -16.39 12.98 29.46
N SER A 369 -17.50 12.31 29.80
CA SER A 369 -17.48 11.15 30.69
C SER A 369 -16.71 9.97 30.08
N TYR A 370 -16.86 9.73 28.77
CA TYR A 370 -16.13 8.70 28.04
C TYR A 370 -14.62 8.93 28.10
N ASN A 371 -14.17 10.17 27.83
CA ASN A 371 -12.76 10.54 27.91
C ASN A 371 -12.20 10.45 29.34
N PHE A 372 -13.00 10.79 30.35
CA PHE A 372 -12.59 10.65 31.74
C PHE A 372 -12.42 9.18 32.14
N LYS A 373 -13.36 8.30 31.76
CA LYS A 373 -13.24 6.85 31.95
C LYS A 373 -11.99 6.31 31.26
N ARG A 374 -11.70 6.73 30.03
CA ARG A 374 -10.47 6.36 29.31
C ARG A 374 -9.20 6.81 29.99
N PHE A 375 -9.16 8.05 30.48
CA PHE A 375 -8.02 8.56 31.24
C PHE A 375 -7.76 7.67 32.45
N PHE A 376 -8.76 7.40 33.28
CA PHE A 376 -8.60 6.50 34.43
C PHE A 376 -8.23 5.07 34.03
N ALA A 377 -8.83 4.51 32.98
CA ALA A 377 -8.48 3.18 32.47
C ALA A 377 -6.99 3.11 32.11
N SER A 378 -6.42 4.16 31.50
CA SER A 378 -4.99 4.20 31.16
C SER A 378 -4.01 4.20 32.34
N PHE A 379 -4.45 4.51 33.57
CA PHE A 379 -3.62 4.39 34.78
C PHE A 379 -3.80 3.07 35.52
N VAL A 380 -4.95 2.42 35.35
CA VAL A 380 -5.31 1.18 36.06
C VAL A 380 -4.93 -0.05 35.23
N ASP A 381 -5.18 -0.01 33.91
CA ASP A 381 -4.69 -1.00 32.95
C ASP A 381 -3.28 -0.59 32.54
N GLY A 382 -2.27 -1.09 33.25
CA GLY A 382 -0.87 -0.80 32.96
C GLY A 382 -0.50 -1.16 31.51
N TYR A 383 -0.44 -0.14 30.64
CA TYR A 383 -0.17 -0.25 29.20
C TYR A 383 1.18 -0.90 28.82
N ASP A 384 2.08 -1.12 29.79
CA ASP A 384 3.35 -1.83 29.61
C ASP A 384 3.22 -3.35 29.76
N LYS A 385 2.04 -3.87 30.10
CA LYS A 385 1.73 -5.30 30.11
C LYS A 385 0.69 -5.55 29.04
N THR A 386 1.15 -5.95 27.86
CA THR A 386 0.32 -6.59 26.85
C THR A 386 -0.49 -7.69 27.54
N ASP A 387 -1.83 -7.60 27.49
CA ASP A 387 -2.79 -8.55 28.06
C ASP A 387 -2.62 -9.97 27.47
N SER A 388 -1.55 -10.67 27.82
CA SER A 388 -1.63 -12.10 28.02
C SER A 388 -2.18 -12.26 29.42
N GLU A 389 -3.43 -12.73 29.53
CA GLU A 389 -3.98 -13.21 30.81
C GLU A 389 -2.86 -14.05 31.48
N LYS A 390 -2.58 -13.77 32.75
CA LYS A 390 -1.73 -14.64 33.58
C LYS A 390 -2.46 -15.98 33.73
N ASP A 391 -2.46 -16.79 32.70
CA ASP A 391 -2.59 -18.22 32.88
C ASP A 391 -1.32 -18.68 33.60
N GLU A 392 -1.49 -19.48 34.65
CA GLU A 392 -0.42 -20.02 35.50
C GLU A 392 0.49 -21.04 34.78
N GLY A 393 0.62 -20.94 33.45
CA GLY A 393 1.50 -21.75 32.61
C GLY A 393 2.82 -21.05 32.28
N GLU A 394 3.84 -21.83 31.93
CA GLU A 394 5.10 -21.32 31.40
C GLU A 394 4.84 -20.49 30.12
N SER A 395 5.41 -19.28 30.06
CA SER A 395 5.31 -18.38 28.91
C SER A 395 6.71 -17.99 28.45
N ILE A 396 6.89 -17.87 27.13
CA ILE A 396 8.14 -17.43 26.53
C ILE A 396 8.23 -15.91 26.64
N VAL A 397 9.26 -15.38 27.29
CA VAL A 397 9.58 -13.95 27.28
C VAL A 397 10.33 -13.62 25.97
N LEU A 398 9.71 -12.78 25.14
CA LEU A 398 10.23 -12.36 23.85
C LEU A 398 10.60 -10.87 23.88
N TRP A 399 11.88 -10.55 23.71
CA TRP A 399 12.33 -9.17 23.55
C TRP A 399 12.34 -8.73 22.08
N VAL A 400 11.79 -7.54 21.85
CA VAL A 400 11.83 -6.85 20.56
C VAL A 400 12.24 -5.38 20.76
N ASN A 401 13.02 -4.85 19.82
CA ASN A 401 13.50 -3.45 19.83
C ASN A 401 12.80 -2.59 18.76
N TRP A 402 11.61 -3.00 18.32
CA TRP A 402 10.86 -2.35 17.24
C TRP A 402 10.09 -1.09 17.69
N GLY A 403 9.41 -0.44 16.74
CA GLY A 403 8.35 0.51 17.09
C GLY A 403 7.13 -0.21 17.66
N ARG A 404 6.31 0.54 18.41
CA ARG A 404 5.10 0.02 19.09
C ARG A 404 4.13 -0.66 18.12
N ASP A 405 3.92 -0.07 16.95
CA ASP A 405 2.97 -0.60 15.96
C ASP A 405 3.42 -1.95 15.40
N GLN A 406 4.72 -2.11 15.14
CA GLN A 406 5.30 -3.39 14.71
C GLN A 406 5.22 -4.45 15.81
N ALA A 407 5.51 -4.08 17.06
CA ALA A 407 5.35 -4.96 18.21
C ALA A 407 3.89 -5.40 18.40
N MET A 408 2.92 -4.49 18.21
CA MET A 408 1.49 -4.82 18.23
C MET A 408 1.09 -5.76 17.09
N ALA A 409 1.62 -5.56 15.88
CA ALA A 409 1.38 -6.44 14.75
C ALA A 409 1.92 -7.86 15.02
N LEU A 410 3.14 -7.98 15.57
CA LEU A 410 3.70 -9.26 15.99
C LEU A 410 2.87 -9.91 17.10
N ASN A 411 2.49 -9.16 18.12
CA ASN A 411 1.65 -9.68 19.20
C ASN A 411 0.30 -10.19 18.66
N SER A 412 -0.27 -9.50 17.66
CA SER A 412 -1.46 -9.98 16.95
C SER A 412 -1.19 -11.31 16.22
N LEU A 413 -0.08 -11.44 15.49
CA LEU A 413 0.31 -12.67 14.80
C LEU A 413 0.55 -13.84 15.78
N ILE A 414 1.18 -13.54 16.92
CA ILE A 414 1.40 -14.51 18.00
C ILE A 414 0.04 -15.04 18.49
N ASN A 415 -0.86 -14.14 18.88
CA ASN A 415 -2.15 -14.53 19.46
C ASN A 415 -3.14 -15.14 18.45
N THR A 416 -3.01 -14.82 17.15
CA THR A 416 -3.92 -15.32 16.10
C THR A 416 -3.40 -16.54 15.37
N SER A 417 -2.09 -16.83 15.43
CA SER A 417 -1.49 -17.96 14.70
C SER A 417 -0.61 -18.84 15.59
N PHE A 418 0.35 -18.28 16.33
CA PHE A 418 1.30 -19.08 17.10
C PHE A 418 0.66 -19.76 18.31
N VAL A 419 0.02 -18.99 19.19
CA VAL A 419 -0.62 -19.49 20.42
C VAL A 419 -1.71 -20.52 20.09
N PRO A 420 -2.66 -20.27 19.15
CA PRO A 420 -3.70 -21.25 18.86
C PRO A 420 -3.19 -22.56 18.24
N LYS A 421 -2.04 -22.54 17.55
CA LYS A 421 -1.46 -23.74 16.92
C LYS A 421 -0.58 -24.55 17.87
N THR A 422 0.08 -23.89 18.82
CA THR A 422 1.11 -24.51 19.66
C THR A 422 0.66 -24.68 21.11
N GLY A 423 -0.31 -23.88 21.57
CA GLY A 423 -0.67 -23.77 22.98
C GLY A 423 0.36 -23.03 23.84
N ILE A 424 1.42 -22.47 23.25
CA ILE A 424 2.51 -21.82 23.98
C ILE A 424 2.25 -20.32 24.06
N ASN A 425 2.16 -19.79 25.29
CA ASN A 425 2.00 -18.37 25.54
C ASN A 425 3.33 -17.62 25.33
N VAL A 426 3.25 -16.39 24.79
CA VAL A 426 4.43 -15.53 24.56
C VAL A 426 4.16 -14.15 25.14
N HIS A 427 5.05 -13.70 26.02
CA HIS A 427 5.05 -12.36 26.58
C HIS A 427 6.02 -11.47 25.80
N VAL A 428 5.48 -10.57 24.99
CA VAL A 428 6.28 -9.66 24.17
C VAL A 428 6.63 -8.40 24.97
N GLU A 429 7.92 -8.17 25.17
CA GLU A 429 8.44 -6.97 25.84
C GLU A 429 9.18 -6.08 24.83
N LEU A 430 8.81 -4.79 24.80
CA LEU A 430 9.47 -3.80 23.98
C LEU A 430 10.64 -3.17 24.75
N THR A 431 11.87 -3.43 24.32
CA THR A 431 13.06 -2.98 25.04
C THR A 431 14.25 -2.74 24.14
N SER A 432 15.10 -1.81 24.54
CA SER A 432 16.42 -1.56 23.95
C SER A 432 17.56 -1.99 24.89
N ALA A 433 17.23 -2.72 25.97
CA ALA A 433 18.20 -3.21 26.93
C ALA A 433 19.16 -4.24 26.30
N SER A 434 20.40 -4.25 26.79
CA SER A 434 21.38 -5.27 26.41
C SER A 434 20.99 -6.64 26.98
N ILE A 435 20.97 -7.68 26.15
CA ILE A 435 20.74 -9.08 26.59
C ILE A 435 21.74 -9.46 27.68
N ILE A 436 23.02 -9.08 27.55
CA ILE A 436 24.05 -9.37 28.56
C ILE A 436 23.70 -8.72 29.90
N ASN A 437 23.24 -7.47 29.92
CA ASN A 437 22.80 -6.83 31.16
C ASN A 437 21.55 -7.50 31.73
N GLY A 438 20.62 -7.93 30.87
CA GLY A 438 19.48 -8.76 31.26
C GLY A 438 19.94 -10.03 31.97
N MET A 439 20.91 -10.75 31.40
CA MET A 439 21.45 -11.98 31.98
C MET A 439 22.13 -11.73 33.34
N LEU A 440 22.95 -10.67 33.43
CA LEU A 440 23.64 -10.30 34.68
C LEU A 440 22.67 -9.90 35.80
N THR A 441 21.48 -9.40 35.44
CA THR A 441 20.44 -8.99 36.40
C THR A 441 19.37 -10.05 36.63
N GLY A 442 19.45 -11.20 35.95
CA GLY A 442 18.45 -12.27 36.03
C GLY A 442 17.13 -11.96 35.31
N ASN A 443 17.11 -10.98 34.41
CA ASN A 443 15.94 -10.54 33.64
C ASN A 443 16.16 -10.66 32.12
N ALA A 444 16.91 -11.66 31.66
CA ALA A 444 17.07 -11.90 30.22
C ALA A 444 15.79 -12.53 29.62
N PRO A 445 15.50 -12.30 28.33
CA PRO A 445 14.42 -12.99 27.64
C PRO A 445 14.79 -14.44 27.32
N ASP A 446 13.78 -15.26 27.01
CA ASP A 446 13.98 -16.58 26.45
C ASP A 446 14.37 -16.50 24.95
N VAL A 447 13.80 -15.55 24.23
CA VAL A 447 14.04 -15.30 22.80
C VAL A 447 14.16 -13.81 22.54
N ALA A 448 15.04 -13.42 21.61
CA ALA A 448 15.13 -12.05 21.12
C ALA A 448 15.10 -12.02 19.60
N LEU A 449 14.39 -11.06 19.02
CA LEU A 449 14.32 -10.81 17.58
C LEU A 449 15.01 -9.51 17.20
N ASN A 450 15.27 -9.35 15.91
CA ASN A 450 15.89 -8.16 15.30
C ASN A 450 17.23 -7.76 15.94
N LEU A 451 18.04 -8.78 16.21
CA LEU A 451 19.43 -8.60 16.61
C LEU A 451 20.32 -8.35 15.40
N SER A 452 21.41 -7.60 15.61
CA SER A 452 22.38 -7.37 14.54
C SER A 452 23.02 -8.69 14.11
N ARG A 453 23.41 -8.80 12.84
CA ARG A 453 23.94 -10.03 12.24
C ARG A 453 25.10 -10.64 13.00
N THR A 454 25.92 -9.82 13.67
CA THR A 454 27.12 -10.25 14.41
C THR A 454 26.85 -10.65 15.86
N GLU A 455 25.71 -10.24 16.44
CA GLU A 455 25.41 -10.51 17.86
C GLU A 455 25.36 -11.99 18.22
N PRO A 456 24.74 -12.90 17.42
CA PRO A 456 24.64 -14.31 17.81
C PRO A 456 26.00 -14.97 18.09
N VAL A 457 26.99 -14.75 17.23
CA VAL A 457 28.36 -15.28 17.44
C VAL A 457 29.04 -14.59 18.63
N ASN A 458 28.85 -13.27 18.79
CA ASN A 458 29.34 -12.54 19.96
C ASN A 458 28.78 -13.10 21.27
N PHE A 459 27.51 -13.48 21.30
CA PHE A 459 26.89 -14.09 22.47
C PHE A 459 27.36 -15.54 22.66
N ALA A 460 27.50 -16.31 21.58
CA ALA A 460 28.02 -17.68 21.62
C ALA A 460 29.44 -17.73 22.20
N LEU A 461 30.30 -16.79 21.81
CA LEU A 461 31.65 -16.60 22.36
C LEU A 461 31.66 -16.39 23.88
N ARG A 462 30.59 -15.81 24.43
CA ARG A 462 30.43 -15.53 25.87
C ARG A 462 29.63 -16.62 26.60
N GLY A 463 29.19 -17.66 25.90
CA GLY A 463 28.27 -18.67 26.45
C GLY A 463 26.89 -18.10 26.82
N ALA A 464 26.48 -17.01 26.18
CA ALA A 464 25.27 -16.27 26.53
C ALA A 464 24.00 -16.75 25.80
N VAL A 465 24.14 -17.64 24.82
CA VAL A 465 23.05 -18.19 24.00
C VAL A 465 23.21 -19.70 23.84
N ARG A 466 22.10 -20.40 23.63
CA ARG A 466 22.05 -21.85 23.48
C ARG A 466 22.43 -22.27 22.05
N ASN A 467 23.09 -23.41 21.91
CA ASN A 467 23.30 -24.05 20.62
C ASN A 467 21.96 -24.63 20.11
N LEU A 468 21.46 -24.11 18.99
CA LEU A 468 20.19 -24.54 18.41
C LEU A 468 20.26 -25.95 17.82
N GLU A 469 21.45 -26.48 17.52
CA GLU A 469 21.61 -27.85 17.03
C GLU A 469 21.28 -28.91 18.08
N GLU A 470 21.15 -28.52 19.36
CA GLU A 470 20.69 -29.40 20.44
C GLU A 470 19.19 -29.73 20.36
N PHE A 471 18.41 -28.94 19.58
CA PHE A 471 16.99 -29.20 19.41
C PHE A 471 16.77 -30.25 18.32
N GLU A 472 15.96 -31.27 18.62
CA GLU A 472 15.70 -32.41 17.71
C GLU A 472 15.11 -31.99 16.36
N ASP A 473 14.35 -30.88 16.35
CA ASP A 473 13.67 -30.35 15.17
C ASP A 473 14.52 -29.33 14.39
N PHE A 474 15.73 -29.00 14.84
CA PHE A 474 16.56 -27.97 14.22
C PHE A 474 16.79 -28.19 12.72
N GLN A 475 17.05 -29.43 12.29
CA GLN A 475 17.28 -29.72 10.87
C GLN A 475 16.03 -29.43 10.03
N SER A 476 14.85 -29.84 10.50
CA SER A 476 13.56 -29.53 9.84
C SER A 476 13.29 -28.03 9.78
N VAL A 477 13.67 -27.29 10.82
CA VAL A 477 13.52 -25.83 10.85
C VAL A 477 14.52 -25.16 9.91
N LYS A 478 15.76 -25.64 9.83
CA LYS A 478 16.82 -25.14 8.94
C LYS A 478 16.43 -25.25 7.46
N GLU A 479 15.71 -26.29 7.08
CA GLU A 479 15.18 -26.49 5.71
C GLU A 479 14.22 -25.40 5.23
N ARG A 480 13.64 -24.61 6.15
CA ARG A 480 12.77 -23.47 5.81
C ARG A 480 13.53 -22.28 5.25
N PHE A 481 14.87 -22.30 5.34
CA PHE A 481 15.74 -21.23 4.90
C PHE A 481 16.64 -21.68 3.74
N ALA A 482 17.25 -20.71 3.05
CA ALA A 482 18.28 -21.02 2.06
C ALA A 482 19.44 -21.84 2.70
N SER A 483 20.10 -22.68 1.92
CA SER A 483 21.12 -23.62 2.44
C SER A 483 22.27 -22.95 3.20
N THR A 484 22.62 -21.71 2.86
CA THR A 484 23.69 -20.92 3.48
C THR A 484 23.21 -19.90 4.52
N ALA A 485 21.90 -19.90 4.82
CA ALA A 485 21.24 -18.89 5.64
C ALA A 485 21.78 -18.81 7.08
N THR A 486 22.16 -19.95 7.65
CA THR A 486 22.61 -20.09 9.04
C THR A 486 24.12 -19.94 9.22
N VAL A 487 24.90 -20.01 8.14
CA VAL A 487 26.38 -19.89 8.15
C VAL A 487 26.87 -18.66 8.95
N PRO A 488 26.24 -17.47 8.87
CA PRO A 488 26.69 -16.32 9.66
C PRO A 488 26.54 -16.47 11.18
N TYR A 489 25.77 -17.47 11.63
CA TYR A 489 25.45 -17.72 13.04
C TYR A 489 26.07 -19.04 13.55
N GLU A 490 26.90 -19.69 12.74
CA GLU A 490 27.66 -20.87 13.10
C GLU A 490 28.96 -20.45 13.81
N TYR A 491 29.25 -21.08 14.95
CA TYR A 491 30.49 -20.86 15.71
C TYR A 491 30.98 -22.17 16.33
N LYS A 492 32.20 -22.60 15.98
CA LYS A 492 32.70 -23.96 16.27
C LYS A 492 31.71 -25.03 15.77
N ASN A 493 31.24 -25.92 16.63
CA ASN A 493 30.34 -27.04 16.30
C ASN A 493 28.89 -26.75 16.68
N GLY A 494 28.40 -25.53 16.42
CA GLY A 494 27.02 -25.17 16.75
C GLY A 494 26.50 -23.95 15.99
N THR A 495 25.18 -23.84 15.95
CA THR A 495 24.43 -22.74 15.35
C THR A 495 23.66 -22.00 16.43
N TYR A 496 23.79 -20.67 16.53
CA TYR A 496 23.29 -19.91 17.70
C TYR A 496 22.17 -18.91 17.38
N ALA A 497 21.70 -18.87 16.13
CA ALA A 497 20.53 -18.10 15.73
C ALA A 497 19.92 -18.64 14.43
N LEU A 498 18.67 -18.25 14.16
CA LEU A 498 18.01 -18.41 12.87
C LEU A 498 17.91 -17.04 12.18
N PRO A 499 18.00 -16.98 10.83
CA PRO A 499 17.89 -15.72 10.11
C PRO A 499 16.46 -15.20 10.12
N GLU A 500 16.31 -13.94 10.52
CA GLU A 500 15.05 -13.20 10.36
C GLU A 500 14.97 -12.51 8.99
N THR A 501 16.08 -11.87 8.58
CA THR A 501 16.22 -11.19 7.30
C THR A 501 17.53 -11.56 6.63
N GLN A 502 17.59 -11.44 5.30
CA GLN A 502 18.80 -11.63 4.51
C GLN A 502 18.97 -10.48 3.53
N SER A 503 20.22 -10.09 3.31
CA SER A 503 20.59 -9.06 2.34
C SER A 503 21.56 -9.64 1.33
N PHE A 504 21.32 -9.36 0.07
CA PHE A 504 22.16 -9.73 -1.05
C PHE A 504 22.19 -8.60 -2.07
N TYR A 505 23.28 -8.52 -2.83
CA TYR A 505 23.44 -7.50 -3.86
C TYR A 505 22.62 -7.88 -5.09
N ILE A 506 21.87 -6.92 -5.63
CA ILE A 506 21.09 -7.04 -6.86
C ILE A 506 21.51 -5.90 -7.78
N MET A 507 21.76 -6.21 -9.05
CA MET A 507 21.98 -5.21 -10.08
C MET A 507 20.64 -4.74 -10.64
N PHE A 508 20.27 -3.50 -10.35
CA PHE A 508 19.18 -2.81 -11.05
C PHE A 508 19.76 -2.03 -12.22
N TYR A 509 19.14 -2.13 -13.39
CA TYR A 509 19.55 -1.41 -14.58
C TYR A 509 18.34 -0.78 -15.29
N ARG A 510 18.61 0.29 -16.03
CA ARG A 510 17.59 1.04 -16.79
C ARG A 510 17.47 0.45 -18.18
N ARG A 511 16.45 -0.39 -18.38
CA ARG A 511 16.15 -1.05 -19.66
C ARG A 511 16.04 -0.08 -20.83
N ASP A 512 15.39 1.06 -20.62
CA ASP A 512 15.24 2.13 -21.61
C ASP A 512 16.58 2.75 -22.04
N ILE A 513 17.52 2.94 -21.11
CA ILE A 513 18.88 3.39 -21.45
C ILE A 513 19.63 2.30 -22.22
N PHE A 514 19.51 1.04 -21.82
CA PHE A 514 20.16 -0.09 -22.49
C PHE A 514 19.62 -0.28 -23.91
N GLU A 515 18.31 -0.27 -24.09
CA GLU A 515 17.65 -0.38 -25.39
C GLU A 515 18.05 0.80 -26.31
N ARG A 516 18.14 2.03 -25.78
CA ARG A 516 18.58 3.21 -26.53
C ARG A 516 20.04 3.15 -26.97
N LEU A 517 20.91 2.55 -26.16
CA LEU A 517 22.34 2.42 -26.45
C LEU A 517 22.72 1.07 -27.11
N GLY A 518 21.75 0.17 -27.31
CA GLY A 518 22.00 -1.17 -27.85
C GLY A 518 22.84 -2.07 -26.94
N LEU A 519 22.73 -1.89 -25.62
CA LEU A 519 23.50 -2.63 -24.61
C LEU A 519 22.79 -3.92 -24.18
N SER A 520 23.55 -4.99 -23.98
CA SER A 520 23.11 -6.21 -23.29
C SER A 520 23.36 -6.11 -21.78
N VAL A 521 22.58 -6.86 -20.98
CA VAL A 521 22.79 -6.95 -19.53
C VAL A 521 24.12 -7.67 -19.27
N PRO A 522 25.06 -7.08 -18.51
CA PRO A 522 26.34 -7.74 -18.24
C PRO A 522 26.17 -8.91 -17.27
N GLU A 523 26.78 -10.05 -17.58
CA GLU A 523 26.81 -11.24 -16.73
C GLU A 523 28.16 -11.44 -16.03
N THR A 524 29.18 -10.68 -16.45
CA THR A 524 30.53 -10.72 -15.86
C THR A 524 31.05 -9.33 -15.47
N TRP A 525 32.08 -9.27 -14.62
CA TRP A 525 32.73 -8.00 -14.24
C TRP A 525 33.38 -7.29 -15.44
N ASP A 526 33.96 -8.03 -16.38
CA ASP A 526 34.56 -7.46 -17.59
C ASP A 526 33.48 -6.82 -18.48
N GLU A 527 32.37 -7.51 -18.68
CA GLU A 527 31.20 -6.97 -19.39
C GLU A 527 30.62 -5.76 -18.67
N PHE A 528 30.55 -5.78 -17.34
CA PHE A 528 30.09 -4.64 -16.54
C PHE A 528 30.99 -3.42 -16.74
N LEU A 529 32.32 -3.58 -16.74
CA LEU A 529 33.26 -2.49 -16.99
C LEU A 529 33.16 -1.97 -18.43
N ALA A 530 32.97 -2.85 -19.42
CA ALA A 530 32.76 -2.45 -20.81
C ALA A 530 31.45 -1.65 -20.97
N THR A 531 30.35 -2.15 -20.42
CA THR A 531 29.05 -1.48 -20.39
C THR A 531 29.14 -0.12 -19.67
N SER A 532 29.83 -0.07 -18.52
CA SER A 532 30.08 1.17 -17.79
C SER A 532 30.87 2.18 -18.61
N THR A 533 31.78 1.73 -19.47
CA THR A 533 32.54 2.61 -20.36
C THR A 533 31.63 3.26 -21.40
N VAL A 534 30.76 2.47 -22.05
CA VAL A 534 29.78 2.98 -23.02
C VAL A 534 28.82 3.97 -22.37
N LEU A 535 28.31 3.65 -21.18
CA LEU A 535 27.45 4.57 -20.41
C LEU A 535 28.15 5.91 -20.14
N ARG A 536 29.40 5.88 -19.68
CA ARG A 536 30.19 7.10 -19.44
C ARG A 536 30.43 7.93 -20.70
N MET A 537 30.60 7.29 -21.86
CA MET A 537 30.71 8.00 -23.15
C MET A 537 29.43 8.74 -23.53
N SER A 538 28.28 8.32 -22.99
CA SER A 538 27.00 9.01 -23.11
C SER A 538 26.65 9.84 -21.87
N ASN A 539 27.65 10.27 -21.08
CA ASN A 539 27.50 11.04 -19.85
C ASN A 539 26.57 10.39 -18.80
N MET A 540 26.46 9.06 -18.81
CA MET A 540 25.69 8.27 -17.83
C MET A 540 26.63 7.63 -16.81
N GLU A 541 26.11 7.41 -15.60
CA GLU A 541 26.86 6.83 -14.49
C GLU A 541 26.45 5.39 -14.18
N THR A 542 27.37 4.67 -13.55
CA THR A 542 27.14 3.35 -12.94
C THR A 542 27.46 3.45 -11.46
N TRP A 543 26.74 2.70 -10.64
CA TRP A 543 26.94 2.69 -9.20
C TRP A 543 27.27 1.28 -8.70
N VAL A 544 28.20 1.20 -7.75
CA VAL A 544 28.57 -0.02 -7.05
C VAL A 544 28.50 0.26 -5.54
N PRO A 545 27.92 -0.66 -4.73
CA PRO A 545 27.84 -0.48 -3.29
C PRO A 545 29.21 -0.27 -2.63
N TYR A 546 29.38 0.92 -2.05
CA TYR A 546 30.51 1.27 -1.21
C TYR A 546 30.06 2.08 0.00
N VAL A 547 30.15 1.48 1.19
CA VAL A 547 29.94 2.18 2.46
C VAL A 547 31.31 2.43 3.11
N GLN A 548 31.64 3.71 3.32
CA GLN A 548 32.81 4.07 4.10
C GLN A 548 32.59 3.71 5.58
N ILE A 549 33.52 2.98 6.18
CA ILE A 549 33.44 2.61 7.60
C ILE A 549 33.81 3.84 8.44
N THR A 550 32.80 4.51 9.00
CA THR A 550 32.98 5.75 9.78
C THR A 550 32.68 5.57 11.27
N SER A 551 32.10 4.44 11.70
CA SER A 551 31.75 4.18 13.10
C SER A 551 31.61 2.68 13.43
N SER A 552 31.53 2.34 14.72
CA SER A 552 31.36 0.96 15.20
C SER A 552 30.01 0.34 14.82
N THR A 553 28.94 1.12 14.67
CA THR A 553 27.63 0.62 14.23
C THR A 553 27.67 0.06 12.80
N THR A 554 28.61 0.54 11.98
CA THR A 554 28.85 0.02 10.64
C THR A 554 29.40 -1.42 10.68
N VAL A 555 30.13 -1.81 11.72
CA VAL A 555 30.77 -3.15 11.84
C VAL A 555 29.74 -4.27 11.98
N ASN A 556 28.61 -4.00 12.63
CA ASN A 556 27.60 -5.01 12.98
C ASN A 556 26.84 -5.57 11.76
N THR A 557 26.93 -4.92 10.61
CA THR A 557 26.40 -5.39 9.32
C THR A 557 27.29 -6.50 8.71
N GLY A 558 28.57 -6.54 9.10
CA GLY A 558 29.60 -7.42 8.52
C GLY A 558 30.17 -6.89 7.21
N ILE A 559 31.45 -7.19 6.93
CA ILE A 559 32.21 -6.62 5.79
C ILE A 559 31.53 -6.85 4.43
N GLY A 560 30.94 -8.03 4.21
CA GLY A 560 30.23 -8.37 2.97
C GLY A 560 28.87 -7.70 2.79
N GLY A 561 28.35 -7.01 3.81
CA GLY A 561 27.17 -6.14 3.67
C GLY A 561 27.53 -4.66 3.48
N LEU A 562 28.79 -4.27 3.71
CA LEU A 562 29.25 -2.88 3.65
C LEU A 562 29.86 -2.51 2.31
N ASN A 563 30.58 -3.44 1.69
CA ASN A 563 31.08 -3.23 0.33
C ASN A 563 31.09 -4.52 -0.49
N MET A 564 31.17 -4.33 -1.80
CA MET A 564 31.29 -5.42 -2.77
C MET A 564 32.66 -6.11 -2.76
N PHE A 565 33.73 -5.47 -2.24
CA PHE A 565 35.08 -6.03 -2.27
C PHE A 565 35.16 -7.40 -1.61
N ALA A 566 34.49 -7.63 -0.48
CA ALA A 566 34.54 -8.93 0.16
C ALA A 566 33.97 -10.04 -0.73
N SER A 567 32.86 -9.76 -1.42
CA SER A 567 32.25 -10.67 -2.39
C SER A 567 33.16 -10.90 -3.60
N VAL A 568 33.72 -9.83 -4.18
CA VAL A 568 34.62 -9.91 -5.34
C VAL A 568 35.91 -10.66 -5.01
N TYR A 569 36.48 -10.42 -3.82
CA TYR A 569 37.68 -11.10 -3.36
C TYR A 569 37.45 -12.61 -3.21
N GLN A 570 36.32 -13.01 -2.58
CA GLN A 570 35.94 -14.42 -2.47
C GLN A 570 35.64 -15.07 -3.82
N GLN A 571 34.97 -14.35 -4.74
CA GLN A 571 34.73 -14.82 -6.12
C GLN A 571 36.03 -15.09 -6.89
N ASN A 572 37.12 -14.39 -6.54
CA ASN A 572 38.45 -14.59 -7.12
C ASN A 572 39.33 -15.55 -6.29
N GLY A 573 38.74 -16.35 -5.39
CA GLY A 573 39.44 -17.36 -4.61
C GLY A 573 40.17 -16.85 -3.36
N GLY A 574 39.94 -15.59 -2.97
CA GLY A 574 40.47 -15.01 -1.74
C GLY A 574 39.71 -15.45 -0.49
N SER A 575 40.39 -15.52 0.66
CA SER A 575 39.76 -15.78 1.97
C SER A 575 40.20 -14.75 3.01
N PHE A 576 39.24 -14.26 3.80
CA PHE A 576 39.51 -13.37 4.95
C PHE A 576 39.90 -14.14 6.22
N TYR A 577 39.65 -15.44 6.25
CA TYR A 577 39.87 -16.31 7.41
C TYR A 577 40.76 -17.48 7.01
N ASN A 578 41.59 -17.96 7.95
CA ASN A 578 42.32 -19.22 7.84
C ASN A 578 41.36 -20.41 8.00
N GLU A 579 41.87 -21.63 7.77
CA GLU A 579 41.07 -22.86 7.86
C GLU A 579 40.61 -23.19 9.29
N ASP A 580 41.23 -22.57 10.31
CA ASP A 580 40.89 -22.71 11.72
C ASP A 580 39.61 -21.91 12.07
N LYS A 581 38.45 -22.39 11.63
CA LYS A 581 37.13 -21.81 11.96
C LYS A 581 36.74 -21.98 13.43
#